data_AF-A0A2S9A330-F1
#
_entry.id   AF-A0A2S9A330-F1
#
_cell.length_a   1.000
_cell.length_b   1.000
_cell.length_c   1.000
_cell.angle_alpha   90.00
_cell.angle_beta   90.00
_cell.angle_gamma   90.00
#
_symmetry.space_group_name_H-M   'P 1'
#
loop_
_entity.id
_entity.type
_entity.pdbx_description
1 polymer ?
#
loop_
_entity_poly.entity_id
_entity_poly.type
_entity_poly.pdbx_seq_one_letter_code
_entity_poly.pdbx_strand_id
1 'polypeptide(L)'
;MFPILGLLLIVAVVGGIFVLQALTVRDNLQAAKGQISQVVPLVKAGDTAGVQKVADEVLTLTTEANDIVGNPLWQVAGAVPFVGENVSAVSETTMATHVLVRDAMPIALDLLAKTDVKNLMVEGGGINLQPFRDMQPQLPALRAAFDEAKAHVDQIDRDAILPFVDENIGQLVDIVDQAVPMLGLAEKYLPNVLSVLGDGGVRTYAILFQNNAESRATGGNPGAAAILTVADGRVQMRVDADVARFLLEGRGGDFSQEIEPPEKAQLFEAAETM
;
A
#
# COMPACT_ATOMS: atom_id res chain seq x y z
N MET A 1 0.98 29.63 52.70
CA MET A 1 0.16 28.40 52.80
C MET A 1 -1.01 28.39 51.82
N PHE A 2 -1.88 29.41 51.81
CA PHE A 2 -2.97 29.57 50.82
C PHE A 2 -2.59 29.50 49.32
N PRO A 3 -1.48 30.11 48.84
CA PRO A 3 -1.14 30.06 47.41
C PRO A 3 -0.69 28.66 46.95
N ILE A 4 -0.06 27.88 47.84
CA ILE A 4 0.37 26.51 47.55
C ILE A 4 -0.85 25.59 47.49
N LEU A 5 -1.81 25.76 48.41
CA LEU A 5 -3.06 24.99 48.41
C LEU A 5 -3.91 25.29 47.17
N GLY A 6 -3.98 26.58 46.76
CA GLY A 6 -4.67 26.99 45.55
C GLY A 6 -4.02 26.42 44.27
N LEU A 7 -2.68 26.45 44.19
CA LEU A 7 -1.95 25.84 43.08
C LEU A 7 -2.20 24.33 43.00
N LEU A 8 -2.12 23.62 44.13
CA LEU A 8 -2.40 22.19 44.20
C LEU A 8 -3.83 21.86 43.76
N LEU A 9 -4.80 22.69 44.12
CA LEU A 9 -6.19 22.49 43.72
C LEU A 9 -6.38 22.70 42.21
N ILE A 10 -5.71 23.70 41.62
CA ILE A 10 -5.71 23.90 40.16
C ILE A 10 -5.08 22.69 39.47
N VAL A 11 -3.93 22.21 39.94
CA VAL A 11 -3.26 21.02 39.39
C VAL A 11 -4.17 19.78 39.48
N ALA A 12 -4.86 19.57 40.60
CA ALA A 12 -5.77 18.45 40.77
C ALA A 12 -6.97 18.52 39.81
N VAL A 13 -7.56 19.70 39.62
CA VAL A 13 -8.67 19.89 38.68
C VAL A 13 -8.21 19.67 37.24
N VAL A 14 -7.09 20.28 36.84
CA VAL A 14 -6.53 20.13 35.49
C VAL A 14 -6.14 18.67 35.22
N GLY A 15 -5.51 18.00 36.18
CA GLY A 15 -5.17 16.58 36.10
C GLY A 15 -6.41 15.69 35.99
N GLY A 16 -7.48 16.00 36.74
CA GLY A 16 -8.76 15.29 36.62
C GLY A 16 -9.38 15.44 35.23
N ILE A 17 -9.37 16.65 34.66
CA ILE A 17 -9.84 16.91 33.29
C ILE A 17 -9.01 16.12 32.28
N PHE A 18 -7.68 16.12 32.43
CA PHE A 18 -6.78 15.38 31.54
C PHE A 18 -7.05 13.87 31.57
N VAL A 19 -7.24 13.27 32.75
CA VAL A 19 -7.57 11.84 32.87
C VAL A 19 -8.89 11.52 32.17
N LEU A 20 -9.92 12.36 32.32
CA LEU A 20 -11.19 12.17 31.62
C LEU A 20 -11.00 12.24 30.09
N GLN A 21 -10.23 13.22 29.60
CA GLN A 21 -9.89 13.34 28.18
C GLN A 21 -9.14 12.11 27.65
N ALA A 22 -8.14 11.62 28.39
CA ALA A 22 -7.38 10.42 28.00
C ALA A 22 -8.26 9.17 27.94
N LEU A 23 -9.21 9.02 28.86
CA LEU A 23 -10.20 7.94 28.83
C LEU A 23 -11.13 8.06 27.61
N THR A 24 -11.61 9.26 27.29
CA THR A 24 -12.44 9.50 26.10
C THR A 24 -11.68 9.17 24.81
N VAL A 25 -10.43 9.61 24.67
CA VAL A 25 -9.58 9.28 23.51
C VAL A 25 -9.45 7.77 23.36
N ARG A 26 -9.11 7.07 24.46
CA ARG A 26 -9.02 5.60 24.46
C ARG A 26 -10.33 4.95 24.01
N ASP A 27 -11.44 5.35 24.61
CA ASP A 27 -12.75 4.73 24.35
C ASP A 27 -13.20 4.98 22.90
N ASN A 28 -12.97 6.18 22.38
CA ASN A 28 -13.28 6.53 20.99
C ASN A 28 -12.43 5.72 20.01
N LEU A 29 -11.12 5.58 20.24
CA LEU A 29 -10.24 4.79 19.37
C LEU A 29 -10.55 3.28 19.44
N GLN A 30 -10.88 2.76 20.63
CA GLN A 30 -11.31 1.37 20.78
C GLN A 30 -12.65 1.11 20.08
N ALA A 31 -13.61 2.03 20.21
CA ALA A 31 -14.88 1.95 19.50
C ALA A 31 -14.67 2.01 17.98
N ALA A 32 -13.82 2.91 17.49
CA ALA A 32 -13.48 3.02 16.08
C ALA A 32 -12.86 1.71 15.55
N LYS A 33 -11.89 1.13 16.26
CA LYS A 33 -11.31 -0.18 15.95
C LYS A 33 -12.38 -1.28 15.89
N GLY A 34 -13.32 -1.28 16.85
CA GLY A 34 -14.44 -2.22 16.88
C GLY A 34 -15.37 -2.08 15.67
N GLN A 35 -15.66 -0.85 15.26
CA GLN A 35 -16.49 -0.55 14.09
C GLN A 35 -15.83 -0.97 12.77
N ILE A 36 -14.53 -0.71 12.60
CA ILE A 36 -13.76 -1.11 11.41
C ILE A 36 -13.86 -2.63 11.16
N SER A 37 -13.93 -3.44 12.22
CA SER A 37 -14.07 -4.90 12.09
C SER A 37 -15.36 -5.34 11.36
N GLN A 38 -16.37 -4.47 11.30
CA GLN A 38 -17.64 -4.72 10.61
C GLN A 38 -17.59 -4.41 9.10
N VAL A 39 -16.57 -3.69 8.62
CA VAL A 39 -16.46 -3.32 7.20
C VAL A 39 -16.42 -4.55 6.30
N VAL A 40 -15.54 -5.53 6.61
CA VAL A 40 -15.39 -6.75 5.80
C VAL A 40 -16.68 -7.56 5.67
N PRO A 41 -17.41 -7.89 6.75
CA PRO A 41 -18.68 -8.62 6.61
C PRO A 41 -19.74 -7.80 5.86
N LEU A 42 -19.81 -6.47 6.03
CA LEU A 42 -20.75 -5.62 5.29
C LEU A 42 -20.43 -5.57 3.80
N VAL A 43 -19.16 -5.42 3.41
CA VAL A 43 -18.71 -5.51 2.02
C VAL A 43 -19.07 -6.87 1.40
N LYS A 44 -18.84 -7.97 2.14
CA LYS A 44 -19.21 -9.33 1.67
C LYS A 44 -20.71 -9.53 1.50
N ALA A 45 -21.51 -8.85 2.32
CA ALA A 45 -22.96 -8.85 2.22
C ALA A 45 -23.50 -7.90 1.13
N GLY A 46 -22.64 -7.07 0.52
CA GLY A 46 -23.04 -6.03 -0.42
C GLY A 46 -23.79 -4.86 0.24
N ASP A 47 -23.68 -4.69 1.56
CA ASP A 47 -24.36 -3.63 2.30
C ASP A 47 -23.55 -2.34 2.27
N THR A 48 -23.62 -1.63 1.13
CA THR A 48 -22.90 -0.37 0.92
C THR A 48 -23.35 0.74 1.88
N ALA A 49 -24.64 0.74 2.25
CA ALA A 49 -25.18 1.71 3.20
C ALA A 49 -24.63 1.46 4.62
N GLY A 50 -24.55 0.20 5.03
CA GLY A 50 -23.90 -0.20 6.28
C GLY A 50 -22.41 0.17 6.30
N VAL A 51 -21.68 -0.08 5.21
CA VAL A 51 -20.27 0.32 5.10
C VAL A 51 -20.10 1.83 5.27
N GLN A 52 -20.92 2.64 4.58
CA GLN A 52 -20.85 4.09 4.69
C GLN A 52 -21.14 4.55 6.12
N LYS A 53 -22.16 3.97 6.76
CA LYS A 53 -22.51 4.30 8.14
C LYS A 53 -21.35 4.00 9.10
N VAL A 54 -20.71 2.84 8.96
CA VAL A 54 -19.51 2.48 9.74
C VAL A 54 -18.37 3.46 9.49
N ALA A 55 -18.13 3.86 8.24
CA ALA A 55 -17.11 4.83 7.89
C ALA A 55 -17.35 6.20 8.56
N ASP A 56 -18.59 6.69 8.52
CA ASP A 56 -18.98 7.96 9.14
C ASP A 56 -18.85 7.93 10.67
N GLU A 57 -19.22 6.80 11.30
CA GLU A 57 -19.06 6.59 12.75
C GLU A 57 -17.58 6.57 13.16
N VAL A 58 -16.73 5.85 12.41
CA VAL A 58 -15.29 5.79 12.64
C VAL A 58 -14.64 7.15 12.45
N LEU A 59 -15.04 7.90 11.41
CA LEU A 59 -14.56 9.27 11.20
C LEU A 59 -14.95 10.18 12.36
N THR A 60 -16.20 10.10 12.84
CA THR A 60 -16.68 10.92 13.97
C THR A 60 -15.87 10.64 15.24
N LEU A 61 -15.70 9.36 15.60
CA LEU A 61 -14.96 8.95 16.80
C LEU A 61 -13.49 9.39 16.75
N THR A 62 -12.83 9.22 15.61
CA THR A 62 -11.42 9.62 15.44
C THR A 62 -11.25 11.14 15.36
N THR A 63 -12.22 11.87 14.79
CA THR A 63 -12.23 13.34 14.80
C THR A 63 -12.34 13.87 16.23
N GLU A 64 -13.26 13.34 17.03
CA GLU A 64 -13.38 13.76 18.43
C GLU A 64 -12.12 13.44 19.23
N ALA A 65 -11.52 12.27 19.03
CA ALA A 65 -10.25 11.92 19.66
C ALA A 65 -9.12 12.87 19.22
N ASN A 66 -9.04 13.20 17.93
CA ASN A 66 -8.08 14.15 17.37
C ASN A 66 -8.23 15.56 17.98
N ASP A 67 -9.46 16.06 18.10
CA ASP A 67 -9.75 17.37 18.69
C ASP A 67 -9.34 17.44 20.16
N ILE A 68 -9.54 16.34 20.90
CA ILE A 68 -9.10 16.24 22.30
C ILE A 68 -7.57 16.29 22.37
N VAL A 69 -6.85 15.46 21.62
CA VAL A 69 -5.38 15.41 21.71
C VAL A 69 -4.68 16.63 21.11
N GLY A 70 -5.35 17.36 20.20
CA GLY A 70 -4.83 18.57 19.58
C GLY A 70 -4.94 19.82 20.47
N ASN A 71 -5.65 19.73 21.60
CA ASN A 71 -5.91 20.90 22.44
C ASN A 71 -4.64 21.36 23.23
N PRO A 72 -4.63 22.61 23.74
CA PRO A 72 -3.48 23.14 24.48
C PRO A 72 -3.12 22.36 25.76
N LEU A 73 -4.08 21.67 26.39
CA LEU A 73 -3.82 20.88 27.59
C LEU A 73 -2.91 19.69 27.27
N TRP A 74 -3.14 19.01 26.15
CA TRP A 74 -2.29 17.90 25.70
C TRP A 74 -0.91 18.35 25.26
N GLN A 75 -0.79 19.51 24.60
CA GLN A 75 0.52 20.09 24.25
C GLN A 75 1.37 20.37 25.51
N VAL A 76 0.75 20.94 26.55
CA VAL A 76 1.44 21.19 27.83
C VAL A 76 1.77 19.87 28.53
N ALA A 77 0.86 18.89 28.52
CA ALA A 77 1.09 17.58 29.12
C ALA A 77 2.22 16.80 28.44
N GLY A 78 2.34 16.90 27.11
CA GLY A 78 3.43 16.32 26.32
C GLY A 78 4.81 16.92 26.63
N ALA A 79 4.87 18.15 27.15
CA ALA A 79 6.12 18.80 27.55
C ALA A 79 6.59 18.45 28.98
N VAL A 80 5.82 17.66 29.73
CA VAL A 80 6.16 17.32 31.12
C VAL A 80 7.29 16.28 31.15
N PRO A 81 8.40 16.52 31.88
CA PRO A 81 9.48 15.54 32.01
C PRO A 81 8.99 14.17 32.52
N PHE A 82 9.62 13.10 32.03
CA PHE A 82 9.36 11.68 32.36
C PHE A 82 8.03 11.09 31.89
N VAL A 83 6.96 11.88 31.78
CA VAL A 83 5.63 11.38 31.36
C VAL A 83 5.17 11.91 30.01
N GLY A 84 5.73 13.03 29.56
CA GLY A 84 5.34 13.74 28.34
C GLY A 84 5.47 12.91 27.08
N GLU A 85 6.54 12.12 26.94
CA GLU A 85 6.76 11.24 25.77
C GLU A 85 5.59 10.25 25.56
N ASN A 86 5.03 9.72 26.65
CA ASN A 86 3.87 8.82 26.57
C ASN A 86 2.62 9.55 26.10
N VAL A 87 2.43 10.80 26.53
CA VAL A 87 1.31 11.65 26.13
C VAL A 87 1.44 12.02 24.66
N SER A 88 2.62 12.49 24.25
CA SER A 88 2.93 12.83 22.86
C SER A 88 2.75 11.63 21.94
N ALA A 89 3.23 10.44 22.33
CA ALA A 89 3.05 9.22 21.55
C ALA A 89 1.57 8.88 21.31
N VAL A 90 0.71 9.03 22.32
CA VAL A 90 -0.75 8.84 22.17
C VAL A 90 -1.34 9.92 21.26
N SER A 91 -0.93 11.18 21.41
CA SER A 91 -1.39 12.28 20.56
C SER A 91 -1.03 12.06 19.09
N GLU A 92 0.23 11.80 18.78
CA GLU A 92 0.73 11.59 17.42
C GLU A 92 0.07 10.36 16.78
N THR A 93 -0.08 9.25 17.52
CA THR A 93 -0.79 8.05 17.04
C THR A 93 -2.26 8.34 16.74
N THR A 94 -2.92 9.14 17.57
CA THR A 94 -4.32 9.54 17.37
C THR A 94 -4.48 10.42 16.14
N MET A 95 -3.58 11.39 15.94
CA MET A 95 -3.56 12.24 14.75
C MET A 95 -3.30 11.43 13.48
N ALA A 96 -2.30 10.54 13.49
CA ALA A 96 -2.03 9.61 12.38
C ALA A 96 -3.25 8.74 12.05
N THR A 97 -3.93 8.21 13.07
CA THR A 97 -5.15 7.41 12.88
C THR A 97 -6.24 8.25 12.21
N HIS A 98 -6.47 9.47 12.69
CA HIS A 98 -7.47 10.36 12.13
C HIS A 98 -7.18 10.70 10.66
N VAL A 99 -5.92 10.99 10.29
CA VAL A 99 -5.51 11.22 8.90
C VAL A 99 -5.84 10.01 8.01
N LEU A 100 -5.46 8.80 8.44
CA LEU A 100 -5.74 7.58 7.67
C LEU A 100 -7.25 7.34 7.53
N VAL A 101 -8.03 7.59 8.57
CA VAL A 101 -9.50 7.45 8.53
C VAL A 101 -10.15 8.52 7.65
N ARG A 102 -9.65 9.76 7.68
CA ARG A 102 -10.17 10.87 6.90
C ARG A 102 -9.87 10.70 5.41
N ASP A 103 -8.64 10.31 5.06
CA ASP A 103 -8.15 10.43 3.68
C ASP A 103 -7.91 9.08 3.00
N ALA A 104 -7.40 8.08 3.71
CA ALA A 104 -7.08 6.77 3.13
C ALA A 104 -8.27 5.80 3.14
N MET A 105 -9.05 5.79 4.21
CA MET A 105 -10.19 4.87 4.37
C MET A 105 -11.26 5.06 3.29
N PRO A 106 -11.69 6.28 2.90
CA PRO A 106 -12.68 6.44 1.83
C PRO A 106 -12.21 5.88 0.50
N ILE A 107 -10.92 6.06 0.16
CA ILE A 107 -10.30 5.50 -1.04
C ILE A 107 -10.35 3.96 -0.99
N ALA A 108 -9.95 3.37 0.14
CA ALA A 108 -9.95 1.93 0.31
C ALA A 108 -11.37 1.32 0.21
N LEU A 109 -12.38 1.99 0.79
CA LEU A 109 -13.77 1.55 0.72
C LEU A 109 -14.34 1.64 -0.70
N ASP A 110 -14.06 2.71 -1.44
CA ASP A 110 -14.46 2.86 -2.84
C ASP A 110 -13.84 1.76 -3.72
N LEU A 111 -12.55 1.47 -3.53
CA LEU A 111 -11.86 0.39 -4.25
C LEU A 111 -12.44 -0.99 -3.90
N LEU A 112 -12.72 -1.26 -2.62
CA LEU A 112 -13.34 -2.50 -2.18
C LEU A 112 -14.75 -2.68 -2.75
N ALA A 113 -15.53 -1.60 -2.84
CA ALA A 113 -16.88 -1.65 -3.41
C ALA A 113 -16.88 -1.96 -4.92
N LYS A 114 -15.84 -1.54 -5.64
CA LYS A 114 -15.67 -1.76 -7.09
C LYS A 114 -14.97 -3.09 -7.41
N THR A 115 -14.24 -3.66 -6.47
CA THR A 115 -13.38 -4.82 -6.70
C THR A 115 -14.02 -6.13 -6.24
N ASP A 116 -14.31 -7.02 -7.18
CA ASP A 116 -14.59 -8.42 -6.85
C ASP A 116 -13.28 -9.22 -6.75
N VAL A 117 -12.79 -9.39 -5.53
CA VAL A 117 -11.55 -10.11 -5.22
C VAL A 117 -11.60 -11.58 -5.66
N LYS A 118 -12.80 -12.17 -5.83
CA LYS A 118 -12.94 -13.56 -6.30
C LYS A 118 -12.64 -13.72 -7.79
N ASN A 119 -12.66 -12.62 -8.54
CA ASN A 119 -12.49 -12.57 -10.00
C ASN A 119 -11.14 -11.96 -10.41
N LEU A 120 -10.12 -12.07 -9.55
CA LEU A 120 -8.75 -11.63 -9.87
C LEU A 120 -8.05 -12.56 -10.88
N MET A 121 -8.43 -13.83 -10.94
CA MET A 121 -7.95 -14.77 -11.95
C MET A 121 -8.92 -14.83 -13.11
N VAL A 122 -8.38 -14.80 -14.33
CA VAL A 122 -9.19 -14.91 -15.54
C VAL A 122 -9.33 -16.39 -15.91
N GLU A 123 -10.54 -16.81 -16.28
CA GLU A 123 -10.79 -18.14 -16.83
C GLU A 123 -9.93 -18.38 -18.09
N GLY A 124 -9.20 -19.49 -18.11
CA GLY A 124 -8.22 -19.79 -19.17
C GLY A 124 -6.80 -19.25 -18.92
N GLY A 125 -6.57 -18.56 -17.79
CA GLY A 125 -5.25 -18.08 -17.37
C GLY A 125 -5.07 -16.57 -17.51
N GLY A 126 -4.28 -15.99 -16.60
CA GLY A 126 -4.03 -14.56 -16.54
C GLY A 126 -4.63 -13.88 -15.30
N ILE A 127 -4.52 -12.55 -15.27
CA ILE A 127 -4.89 -11.70 -14.13
C ILE A 127 -5.87 -10.64 -14.63
N ASN A 128 -6.95 -10.40 -13.90
CA ASN A 128 -7.85 -9.30 -14.16
C ASN A 128 -7.18 -7.98 -13.78
N LEU A 129 -6.93 -7.12 -14.77
CA LEU A 129 -6.23 -5.85 -14.56
C LEU A 129 -7.12 -4.74 -14.02
N GLN A 130 -8.44 -4.90 -14.07
CA GLN A 130 -9.38 -3.81 -13.73
C GLN A 130 -9.19 -3.24 -12.31
N PRO A 131 -9.05 -4.07 -11.25
CA PRO A 131 -8.85 -3.52 -9.90
C PRO A 131 -7.57 -2.69 -9.77
N PHE A 132 -6.53 -3.07 -10.50
CA PHE A 132 -5.26 -2.36 -10.51
C PHE A 132 -5.35 -1.04 -11.30
N ARG A 133 -6.11 -1.02 -12.41
CA ARG A 133 -6.42 0.20 -13.16
C ARG A 133 -7.24 1.18 -12.34
N ASP A 134 -8.21 0.68 -11.59
CA ASP A 134 -9.06 1.52 -10.73
C ASP A 134 -8.26 2.09 -9.54
N MET A 135 -7.30 1.32 -9.03
CA MET A 135 -6.39 1.75 -7.95
C MET A 135 -5.34 2.76 -8.42
N GLN A 136 -4.80 2.61 -9.64
CA GLN A 136 -3.73 3.44 -10.17
C GLN A 136 -3.94 4.96 -10.00
N PRO A 137 -5.08 5.57 -10.39
CA PRO A 137 -5.29 7.00 -10.23
C PRO A 137 -5.46 7.44 -8.77
N GLN A 138 -5.75 6.51 -7.85
CA GLN A 138 -5.94 6.78 -6.43
C GLN A 138 -4.64 6.70 -5.62
N LEU A 139 -3.61 6.05 -6.16
CA LEU A 139 -2.33 5.84 -5.46
C LEU A 139 -1.67 7.12 -4.95
N PRO A 140 -1.62 8.24 -5.70
CA PRO A 140 -0.99 9.46 -5.19
C PRO A 140 -1.71 10.03 -3.95
N ALA A 141 -3.04 10.02 -3.93
CA ALA A 141 -3.83 10.50 -2.80
C ALA A 141 -3.69 9.56 -1.59
N LEU A 142 -3.73 8.24 -1.83
CA LEU A 142 -3.50 7.24 -0.80
C LEU A 142 -2.10 7.35 -0.21
N ARG A 143 -1.08 7.54 -1.05
CA ARG A 143 0.31 7.75 -0.65
C ARG A 143 0.46 8.99 0.23
N ALA A 144 -0.15 10.11 -0.17
CA ALA A 144 -0.10 11.36 0.57
C ALA A 144 -0.70 11.22 1.97
N ALA A 145 -1.84 10.53 2.10
CA ALA A 145 -2.46 10.25 3.41
C ALA A 145 -1.53 9.43 4.32
N PHE A 146 -0.87 8.40 3.77
CA PHE A 146 0.09 7.59 4.53
C PHE A 146 1.39 8.35 4.86
N ASP A 147 1.84 9.26 4.01
CA ASP A 147 3.00 10.13 4.30
C ASP A 147 2.68 11.15 5.39
N GLU A 148 1.49 11.75 5.40
CA GLU A 148 1.04 12.62 6.49
C GLU A 148 0.92 11.84 7.81
N ALA A 149 0.33 10.64 7.79
CA ALA A 149 0.31 9.77 8.96
C ALA A 149 1.71 9.37 9.43
N LYS A 150 2.66 9.14 8.51
CA LYS A 150 4.04 8.83 8.84
C LYS A 150 4.77 10.01 9.48
N ALA A 151 4.48 11.24 9.07
CA ALA A 151 5.06 12.43 9.69
C ALA A 151 4.69 12.58 11.17
N HIS A 152 3.54 12.04 11.59
CA HIS A 152 3.15 11.94 13.00
C HIS A 152 3.87 10.80 13.71
N VAL A 153 3.81 9.59 13.12
CA VAL A 153 4.45 8.39 13.68
C VAL A 153 5.98 8.56 13.87
N ASP A 154 6.65 9.27 12.97
CA ASP A 154 8.09 9.54 13.04
C ASP A 154 8.51 10.45 14.20
N GLN A 155 7.54 11.11 14.86
CA GLN A 155 7.80 11.91 16.07
C GLN A 155 7.83 11.05 17.34
N ILE A 156 7.49 9.76 17.25
CA ILE A 156 7.37 8.87 18.40
C ILE A 156 8.71 8.14 18.63
N ASP A 157 9.39 8.49 19.73
CA ASP A 157 10.51 7.71 20.23
C ASP A 157 10.00 6.52 21.05
N ARG A 158 9.94 5.34 20.41
CA ARG A 158 9.44 4.10 21.02
C ARG A 158 10.30 3.60 22.18
N ASP A 159 11.59 3.98 22.25
CA ASP A 159 12.48 3.61 23.36
C ASP A 159 12.28 4.52 24.58
N ALA A 160 11.69 5.70 24.38
CA ALA A 160 11.44 6.69 25.43
C ALA A 160 10.05 6.56 26.09
N ILE A 161 9.19 5.67 25.60
CA ILE A 161 7.84 5.44 26.15
C ILE A 161 7.76 4.17 27.00
N LEU A 162 6.69 4.07 27.80
CA LEU A 162 6.41 2.88 28.59
C LEU A 162 6.04 1.70 27.68
N PRO A 163 6.48 0.47 27.99
CA PRO A 163 6.15 -0.71 27.20
C PRO A 163 4.64 -0.91 26.96
N PHE A 164 3.82 -0.61 27.97
CA PHE A 164 2.37 -0.67 27.84
C PHE A 164 1.81 0.33 26.80
N VAL A 165 2.39 1.52 26.67
CA VAL A 165 1.97 2.49 25.65
C VAL A 165 2.38 1.98 24.27
N ASP A 166 3.61 1.51 24.14
CA ASP A 166 4.14 0.93 22.91
C ASP A 166 3.28 -0.24 22.38
N GLU A 167 2.91 -1.17 23.26
CA GLU A 167 2.05 -2.31 22.91
C GLU A 167 0.68 -1.88 22.33
N ASN A 168 0.17 -0.72 22.73
CA ASN A 168 -1.15 -0.22 22.28
C ASN A 168 -1.08 0.61 20.99
N ILE A 169 0.05 1.28 20.72
CA ILE A 169 0.22 2.13 19.53
C ILE A 169 1.04 1.46 18.42
N GLY A 170 1.90 0.51 18.77
CA GLY A 170 2.93 -0.05 17.90
C GLY A 170 2.38 -0.69 16.64
N GLN A 171 1.19 -1.32 16.72
CA GLN A 171 0.54 -1.89 15.54
C GLN A 171 0.28 -0.83 14.45
N LEU A 172 -0.15 0.37 14.82
CA LEU A 172 -0.39 1.44 13.85
C LEU A 172 0.92 1.93 13.24
N VAL A 173 1.92 2.16 14.10
CA VAL A 173 3.26 2.59 13.70
C VAL A 173 3.84 1.62 12.67
N ASP A 174 3.82 0.33 12.98
CA ASP A 174 4.34 -0.72 12.10
C ASP A 174 3.59 -0.79 10.76
N ILE A 175 2.27 -0.60 10.76
CA ILE A 175 1.46 -0.58 9.53
C ILE A 175 1.87 0.60 8.65
N VAL A 176 2.00 1.80 9.23
CA VAL A 176 2.38 3.01 8.48
C VAL A 176 3.80 2.86 7.91
N ASP A 177 4.74 2.40 8.72
CA ASP A 177 6.13 2.18 8.30
C ASP A 177 6.29 1.19 7.15
N GLN A 178 5.46 0.15 7.13
CA GLN A 178 5.47 -0.84 6.05
C GLN A 178 4.71 -0.37 4.81
N ALA A 179 3.58 0.32 4.99
CA ALA A 179 2.71 0.71 3.89
C ALA A 179 3.34 1.81 3.01
N VAL A 180 3.99 2.79 3.63
CA VAL A 180 4.63 3.92 2.93
C VAL A 180 5.57 3.48 1.80
N PRO A 181 6.61 2.66 2.04
CA PRO A 181 7.50 2.22 0.97
C PRO A 181 6.79 1.34 -0.07
N MET A 182 5.82 0.51 0.34
CA MET A 182 5.04 -0.32 -0.58
C MET A 182 4.18 0.52 -1.53
N LEU A 183 3.51 1.56 -1.01
CA LEU A 183 2.73 2.50 -1.82
C LEU A 183 3.62 3.25 -2.80
N GLY A 184 4.83 3.67 -2.38
CA GLY A 184 5.80 4.29 -3.29
C GLY A 184 6.26 3.36 -4.41
N LEU A 185 6.46 2.07 -4.12
CA LEU A 185 6.75 1.06 -5.15
C LEU A 185 5.55 0.85 -6.09
N ALA A 186 4.33 0.76 -5.55
CA ALA A 186 3.12 0.59 -6.34
C ALA A 186 2.92 1.78 -7.28
N GLU A 187 3.00 3.01 -6.78
CA GLU A 187 2.86 4.23 -7.58
C GLU A 187 3.89 4.27 -8.71
N LYS A 188 5.15 3.91 -8.41
CA LYS A 188 6.25 3.94 -9.38
C LYS A 188 6.16 2.85 -10.44
N TYR A 189 5.81 1.62 -10.07
CA TYR A 189 5.98 0.45 -10.93
C TYR A 189 4.68 -0.13 -11.47
N LEU A 190 3.53 0.11 -10.83
CA LEU A 190 2.24 -0.40 -11.31
C LEU A 190 1.96 -0.05 -12.78
N PRO A 191 2.20 1.18 -13.28
CA PRO A 191 1.99 1.48 -14.70
C PRO A 191 2.80 0.57 -15.64
N ASN A 192 4.05 0.27 -15.27
CA ASN A 192 4.93 -0.58 -16.05
C ASN A 192 4.50 -2.04 -15.97
N VAL A 193 4.11 -2.51 -14.79
CA VAL A 193 3.56 -3.86 -14.59
C VAL A 193 2.30 -4.06 -15.43
N LEU A 194 1.37 -3.10 -15.41
CA LEU A 194 0.16 -3.15 -16.24
C LEU A 194 0.51 -3.19 -17.74
N SER A 195 1.43 -2.34 -18.19
CA SER A 195 1.89 -2.35 -19.58
C SER A 195 2.52 -3.69 -19.99
N VAL A 196 3.30 -4.32 -19.12
CA VAL A 196 3.84 -5.68 -19.32
C VAL A 196 2.72 -6.72 -19.38
N LEU A 197 1.67 -6.54 -18.59
CA LEU A 197 0.48 -7.40 -18.62
C LEU A 197 -0.47 -7.07 -19.79
N GLY A 198 -0.03 -6.28 -20.77
CA GLY A 198 -0.82 -5.99 -21.97
C GLY A 198 -1.95 -4.99 -21.73
N ASP A 199 -1.80 -4.11 -20.74
CA ASP A 199 -2.62 -2.92 -20.64
C ASP A 199 -2.29 -1.93 -21.78
N GLY A 200 -3.31 -1.48 -22.49
CA GLY A 200 -3.16 -0.59 -23.65
C GLY A 200 -2.62 -1.25 -24.92
N GLY A 201 -2.42 -2.57 -24.97
CA GLY A 201 -2.06 -3.28 -26.21
C GLY A 201 -1.53 -4.70 -26.01
N VAL A 202 -1.47 -5.47 -27.10
CA VAL A 202 -0.93 -6.83 -27.09
C VAL A 202 0.59 -6.79 -26.89
N ARG A 203 1.10 -7.61 -25.97
CA ARG A 203 2.52 -7.89 -25.78
C ARG A 203 2.83 -9.30 -26.25
N THR A 204 3.98 -9.49 -26.89
CA THR A 204 4.46 -10.82 -27.30
C THR A 204 5.79 -11.09 -26.58
N TYR A 205 5.87 -12.20 -25.88
CA TYR A 205 7.04 -12.61 -25.10
C TYR A 205 7.61 -13.92 -25.63
N ALA A 206 8.92 -13.97 -25.84
CA ALA A 206 9.63 -15.21 -26.04
C ALA A 206 10.17 -15.72 -24.70
N ILE A 207 9.76 -16.90 -24.29
CA ILE A 207 10.26 -17.59 -23.10
C ILE A 207 11.16 -18.73 -23.56
N LEU A 208 12.42 -18.67 -23.15
CA LEU A 208 13.44 -19.67 -23.47
C LEU A 208 13.65 -20.57 -22.25
N PHE A 209 13.51 -21.87 -22.41
CA PHE A 209 13.77 -22.84 -21.36
C PHE A 209 15.17 -23.40 -21.54
N GLN A 210 16.01 -23.24 -20.53
CA GLN A 210 17.41 -23.67 -20.56
C GLN A 210 17.74 -24.51 -19.34
N ASN A 211 18.48 -25.59 -19.56
CA ASN A 211 19.18 -26.27 -18.48
C ASN A 211 20.60 -25.67 -18.27
N ASN A 212 21.28 -26.10 -17.20
CA ASN A 212 22.62 -25.60 -16.87
C ASN A 212 23.68 -25.88 -17.96
N ALA A 213 23.49 -26.91 -18.80
CA ALA A 213 24.39 -27.24 -19.90
C ALA A 213 24.12 -26.42 -21.18
N GLU A 214 22.93 -25.85 -21.31
CA GLU A 214 22.49 -25.00 -22.41
C GLU A 214 22.74 -23.51 -22.15
N SER A 215 22.86 -23.12 -20.87
CA SER A 215 23.19 -21.75 -20.48
C SER A 215 24.65 -21.43 -20.83
N ARG A 216 24.85 -20.47 -21.74
CA ARG A 216 26.17 -19.93 -22.13
C ARG A 216 26.15 -18.41 -22.01
N ALA A 217 27.32 -17.78 -21.93
CA ALA A 217 27.48 -16.35 -21.63
C ALA A 217 26.70 -15.39 -22.55
N THR A 218 26.37 -15.81 -23.78
CA THR A 218 25.60 -15.02 -24.77
C THR A 218 24.13 -15.45 -24.89
N GLY A 219 23.57 -16.09 -23.85
CA GLY A 219 22.17 -16.53 -23.85
C GLY A 219 21.94 -17.97 -24.29
N GLY A 220 22.99 -18.77 -24.52
CA GLY A 220 22.88 -20.23 -24.64
C GLY A 220 22.19 -20.76 -25.90
N ASN A 221 21.94 -22.07 -25.96
CA ASN A 221 21.12 -22.72 -27.00
C ASN A 221 19.92 -23.42 -26.33
N PRO A 222 18.79 -22.72 -26.11
CA PRO A 222 17.62 -23.31 -25.47
C PRO A 222 17.04 -24.43 -26.33
N GLY A 223 16.96 -25.64 -25.79
CA GLY A 223 16.34 -26.78 -26.50
C GLY A 223 14.83 -26.62 -26.69
N ALA A 224 14.19 -25.76 -25.89
CA ALA A 224 12.77 -25.46 -25.93
C ALA A 224 12.49 -23.97 -25.70
N ALA A 225 11.49 -23.44 -26.41
CA ALA A 225 10.99 -22.09 -26.23
C ALA A 225 9.48 -22.04 -26.43
N ALA A 226 8.84 -21.03 -25.87
CA ALA A 226 7.43 -20.73 -26.05
C ALA A 226 7.26 -19.25 -26.39
N ILE A 227 6.37 -18.94 -27.31
CA ILE A 227 5.94 -17.57 -27.57
C ILE A 227 4.59 -17.37 -26.90
N LEU A 228 4.48 -16.37 -26.03
CA LEU A 228 3.24 -16.01 -25.36
C LEU A 228 2.74 -14.66 -25.87
N THR A 229 1.43 -14.52 -26.02
CA THR A 229 0.77 -13.21 -26.08
C THR A 229 0.13 -12.89 -24.76
N VAL A 230 0.29 -11.64 -24.34
CA VAL A 230 -0.41 -11.09 -23.19
C VAL A 230 -1.21 -9.88 -23.64
N ALA A 231 -2.51 -9.92 -23.40
CA ALA A 231 -3.42 -8.84 -23.77
C ALA A 231 -4.46 -8.69 -22.66
N ASP A 232 -4.59 -7.49 -22.11
CA ASP A 232 -5.54 -7.22 -21.02
C ASP A 232 -5.42 -8.23 -19.86
N GLY A 233 -4.18 -8.57 -19.49
CA GLY A 233 -3.84 -9.53 -18.44
C GLY A 233 -4.08 -11.00 -18.77
N ARG A 234 -4.69 -11.30 -19.93
CA ARG A 234 -4.88 -12.67 -20.42
C ARG A 234 -3.60 -13.16 -21.07
N VAL A 235 -3.15 -14.34 -20.65
CA VAL A 235 -1.94 -14.98 -21.18
C VAL A 235 -2.33 -16.13 -22.08
N GLN A 236 -1.84 -16.13 -23.31
CA GLN A 236 -2.08 -17.20 -24.29
C GLN A 236 -0.78 -17.65 -24.91
N MET A 237 -0.62 -18.96 -25.09
CA MET A 237 0.48 -19.49 -25.88
C MET A 237 0.15 -19.33 -27.38
N ARG A 238 1.07 -18.75 -28.15
CA ARG A 238 0.93 -18.67 -29.60
C ARG A 238 1.35 -19.99 -30.24
N VAL A 239 0.54 -20.45 -31.19
CA VAL A 239 0.79 -21.65 -31.97
C VAL A 239 0.44 -21.35 -33.43
N ASP A 240 1.38 -20.75 -34.15
CA ASP A 240 1.22 -20.35 -35.54
C ASP A 240 2.52 -20.53 -36.34
N ALA A 241 2.43 -20.31 -37.65
CA ALA A 241 3.53 -20.55 -38.57
C ALA A 241 4.78 -19.71 -38.26
N ASP A 242 4.62 -18.48 -37.77
CA ASP A 242 5.74 -17.60 -37.43
C ASP A 242 6.46 -18.11 -36.18
N VAL A 243 5.71 -18.61 -35.19
CA VAL A 243 6.28 -19.27 -34.00
C VAL A 243 7.01 -20.56 -34.39
N ALA A 244 6.40 -21.39 -35.24
CA ALA A 244 7.05 -22.62 -35.71
C ALA A 244 8.35 -22.31 -36.48
N ARG A 245 8.33 -21.28 -37.32
CA ARG A 245 9.49 -20.78 -38.04
C ARG A 245 10.58 -20.29 -37.10
N PHE A 246 10.24 -19.44 -36.13
CA PHE A 246 11.16 -18.97 -35.09
C PHE A 246 11.85 -20.13 -34.34
N LEU A 247 11.10 -21.17 -33.95
CA LEU A 247 11.65 -22.33 -33.26
C LEU A 247 12.54 -23.20 -34.15
N LEU A 248 12.24 -23.29 -35.45
CA LEU A 248 13.03 -24.05 -36.42
C LEU A 248 14.31 -23.31 -36.83
N GLU A 249 14.23 -22.03 -37.17
CA GLU A 249 15.37 -21.18 -37.54
C GLU A 249 16.33 -20.99 -36.35
N GLY A 250 15.79 -20.78 -35.14
CA GLY A 250 16.61 -20.66 -33.93
C GLY A 250 17.43 -21.90 -33.61
N ARG A 251 16.96 -23.10 -33.99
CA ARG A 251 17.75 -24.35 -33.86
C ARG A 251 18.84 -24.47 -34.92
N GLY A 252 18.62 -23.91 -36.10
CA GLY A 252 19.56 -23.94 -37.21
C GLY A 252 20.66 -22.88 -37.13
N GLY A 253 20.47 -21.83 -36.32
CA GLY A 253 21.36 -20.67 -36.28
C GLY A 253 21.29 -19.81 -37.54
N ASP A 254 20.26 -20.00 -38.37
CA ASP A 254 20.05 -19.30 -39.64
C ASP A 254 18.94 -18.27 -39.46
N PHE A 255 19.30 -17.08 -38.98
CA PHE A 255 18.39 -15.96 -38.82
C PHE A 255 18.40 -15.14 -40.12
N SER A 256 17.54 -15.50 -41.06
CA SER A 256 17.38 -14.76 -42.34
C SER A 256 16.55 -13.47 -42.21
N GLN A 257 16.23 -13.02 -40.99
CA GLN A 257 15.36 -11.85 -40.79
C GLN A 257 16.11 -10.53 -40.91
N GLU A 258 15.62 -9.69 -41.82
CA GLU A 258 16.02 -8.29 -41.96
C GLU A 258 15.49 -7.51 -40.74
N ILE A 259 16.38 -7.06 -39.86
CA ILE A 259 16.00 -6.29 -38.66
C ILE A 259 15.54 -4.91 -39.11
N GLU A 260 14.24 -4.65 -39.07
CA GLU A 260 13.68 -3.32 -39.35
C GLU A 260 13.35 -2.49 -38.10
N PRO A 261 13.62 -1.17 -38.12
CA PRO A 261 14.38 -0.46 -39.14
C PRO A 261 15.88 -0.85 -39.13
N PRO A 262 16.58 -0.80 -40.28
CA PRO A 262 17.96 -1.29 -40.44
C PRO A 262 18.97 -0.73 -39.42
N GLU A 263 18.70 0.47 -38.92
CA GLU A 263 19.48 1.14 -37.86
C GLU A 263 19.51 0.36 -36.53
N LYS A 264 18.53 -0.50 -36.25
CA LYS A 264 18.53 -1.36 -35.07
C LYS A 264 19.38 -2.61 -35.23
N ALA A 265 19.70 -3.03 -36.46
CA ALA A 265 20.59 -4.17 -36.72
C ALA A 265 21.99 -3.94 -36.14
N GLN A 266 22.46 -2.68 -36.21
CA GLN A 266 23.77 -2.26 -35.70
C GLN A 266 23.94 -2.46 -34.18
N LEU A 267 22.84 -2.48 -33.42
CA LEU A 267 22.88 -2.75 -31.97
C LEU A 267 23.27 -4.20 -31.64
N PHE A 268 23.04 -5.12 -32.57
CA PHE A 268 23.33 -6.55 -32.40
C PHE A 268 24.67 -6.96 -33.03
N GLU A 269 25.05 -6.33 -34.14
CA GLU A 269 26.32 -6.61 -34.85
C GLU A 269 27.56 -6.04 -34.12
N ALA A 270 27.42 -4.98 -33.32
CA ALA A 270 28.53 -4.38 -32.58
C ALA A 270 29.11 -5.28 -31.46
N ALA A 271 28.40 -6.33 -31.04
CA ALA A 271 28.83 -7.23 -29.98
C ALA A 271 29.75 -8.37 -30.47
N GLU A 272 29.85 -8.62 -31.79
CA GLU A 272 30.67 -9.71 -32.34
C GLU A 272 32.14 -9.33 -32.61
N THR A 273 32.52 -8.06 -32.39
CA THR A 273 33.87 -7.55 -32.68
C THR A 273 34.71 -7.18 -31.46
N MET A 274 34.34 -7.63 -30.25
CA MET A 274 35.19 -7.55 -29.04
C MET A 274 35.63 -8.91 -28.52
#